data_AF-A0A554VVS9-F1
#
_entry.id   AF-A0A554VVS9-F1
#
_cell.length_a   1.000
_cell.length_b   1.000
_cell.length_c   1.000
_cell.angle_alpha   90.00
_cell.angle_beta   90.00
_cell.angle_gamma   90.00
#
_symmetry.space_group_name_H-M   'P 1'
#
loop_
_entity.id
_entity.type
_entity.pdbx_description
1 polymer ?
#
loop_
_entity_poly.entity_id
_entity_poly.type
_entity_poly.pdbx_seq_one_letter_code
_entity_poly.pdbx_strand_id
1 'polypeptide(L)'
;MEHVLVKTATDGRPGAVIRGGREWTVGAEPVRWFERVSWWEAERRMPLGLSRVDVEVWRLQARLGRNEGSALTTMEIMRDGLGGGWKLRSAIADAA
;
A
#
# COMPACT_ATOMS: atom_id res chain seq x y z
N MET A 1 10.63 -3.58 -4.36
CA MET A 1 9.52 -3.08 -3.51
C MET A 1 9.45 -3.94 -2.26
N GLU A 2 9.36 -3.31 -1.10
CA GLU A 2 9.29 -3.96 0.22
C GLU A 2 7.87 -4.51 0.46
N HIS A 3 7.72 -5.73 1.00
CA HIS A 3 6.40 -6.21 1.43
C HIS A 3 6.02 -5.55 2.77
N VAL A 4 4.78 -5.10 2.87
CA VAL A 4 4.23 -4.48 4.09
C VAL A 4 2.94 -5.15 4.49
N LEU A 5 2.63 -5.12 5.79
CA LEU A 5 1.32 -5.53 6.27
C LEU A 5 0.41 -4.32 6.33
N VAL A 6 -0.87 -4.52 5.98
CA VAL A 6 -1.90 -3.48 6.09
C VAL A 6 -2.95 -3.95 7.06
N LYS A 7 -3.22 -3.13 8.07
CA LYS A 7 -4.38 -3.28 8.95
C LYS A 7 -5.53 -2.50 8.34
N THR A 8 -6.62 -3.18 8.03
CA THR A 8 -7.82 -2.56 7.48
C THR A 8 -8.70 -2.01 8.61
N ALA A 9 -9.23 -0.80 8.41
CA ALA A 9 -10.29 -0.26 9.26
C ALA A 9 -11.62 -0.98 9.00
N THR A 10 -12.65 -0.65 9.79
CA THR A 10 -13.99 -1.26 9.69
C THR A 10 -14.69 -1.00 8.36
N ASP A 11 -14.31 0.06 7.65
CA ASP A 11 -14.80 0.39 6.31
C ASP A 11 -14.04 -0.33 5.17
N GLY A 12 -13.08 -1.19 5.53
CA GLY A 12 -12.26 -1.96 4.60
C GLY A 12 -11.08 -1.18 4.00
N ARG A 13 -10.90 0.10 4.35
CA ARG A 13 -9.77 0.91 3.87
C ARG A 13 -8.51 0.69 4.73
N PRO A 14 -7.31 1.01 4.22
CA PRO A 14 -6.10 0.98 5.03
C PRO A 14 -6.20 1.91 6.25
N GLY A 15 -6.09 1.36 7.46
CA GLY A 15 -6.03 2.13 8.71
C GLY A 15 -4.60 2.26 9.27
N ALA A 16 -3.74 1.27 9.00
CA ALA A 16 -2.32 1.35 9.33
C ALA A 16 -1.46 0.45 8.42
N VAL A 17 -0.19 0.83 8.27
CA VAL A 17 0.84 0.05 7.58
C VAL A 17 1.89 -0.40 8.59
N ILE A 18 2.23 -1.69 8.60
CA ILE A 18 3.37 -2.20 9.36
C ILE A 18 4.56 -2.34 8.41
N ARG A 19 5.59 -1.54 8.69
CA ARG A 19 6.81 -1.45 7.87
C ARG A 19 8.03 -1.50 8.79
N GLY A 20 8.97 -2.40 8.52
CA GLY A 20 10.17 -2.58 9.37
C GLY A 20 9.85 -2.80 10.86
N GLY A 21 8.76 -3.51 11.17
CA GLY A 21 8.31 -3.76 12.55
C GLY A 21 7.66 -2.55 13.24
N ARG A 22 7.49 -1.41 12.55
CA ARG A 22 6.87 -0.19 13.08
C ARG A 22 5.50 0.03 12.47
N GLU A 23 4.55 0.48 13.29
CA GLU A 23 3.20 0.82 12.85
C GLU A 23 3.16 2.28 12.39
N TRP A 24 2.59 2.50 11.21
CA TRP A 24 2.32 3.80 10.62
C TRP A 24 0.81 3.98 10.50
N THR A 25 0.23 4.85 11.33
CA THR A 25 -1.21 5.07 11.38
C THR A 25 -1.63 6.05 10.31
N VAL A 26 -2.66 5.71 9.53
CA VAL A 26 -3.23 6.61 8.52
C VAL A 26 -3.88 7.81 9.21
N GLY A 27 -3.49 9.02 8.79
CA GLY A 27 -3.89 10.28 9.40
C GLY A 27 -4.77 11.18 8.53
N ALA A 28 -4.97 10.83 7.25
CA ALA A 28 -5.87 11.52 6.34
C ALA A 28 -6.58 10.52 5.41
N GLU A 29 -7.64 10.95 4.75
CA GLU A 29 -8.44 10.10 3.84
C GLU A 29 -7.55 9.46 2.75
N PRO A 30 -7.49 8.12 2.68
CA PRO A 30 -6.74 7.41 1.66
C PRO A 30 -7.29 7.63 0.25
N VAL A 31 -6.41 7.69 -0.75
CA VAL A 31 -6.80 7.74 -2.17
C VAL A 31 -6.56 6.39 -2.81
N ARG A 32 -7.56 5.85 -3.51
CA ARG A 32 -7.47 4.57 -4.23
C ARG A 32 -7.60 4.75 -5.74
N TRP A 33 -6.81 4.00 -6.48
CA TRP A 33 -6.97 3.79 -7.92
C TRP A 33 -6.52 2.39 -8.32
N PHE A 34 -6.70 2.08 -9.61
CA PHE A 34 -6.21 0.86 -10.21
C PHE A 34 -5.25 1.21 -11.35
N GLU A 35 -4.14 0.50 -11.42
CA GLU A 35 -3.15 0.68 -12.49
C GLU A 35 -3.07 -0.55 -13.36
N ARG A 36 -3.00 -0.32 -14.68
CA ARG A 36 -2.75 -1.39 -15.62
C ARG A 36 -1.29 -1.83 -15.53
N VAL A 37 -1.06 -3.12 -15.36
CA VAL A 37 0.29 -3.69 -15.32
C VAL A 37 0.48 -4.70 -16.44
N SER A 38 1.66 -4.60 -17.08
CA SER A 38 2.13 -5.57 -18.06
C SER A 38 2.58 -6.84 -17.37
N TRP A 39 1.63 -7.67 -16.89
CA TRP A 39 1.96 -8.87 -16.11
C TRP A 39 2.93 -9.82 -16.83
N TRP A 40 2.94 -9.80 -18.18
CA TRP A 40 3.82 -10.58 -19.04
C TRP A 40 5.30 -10.16 -18.94
N GLU A 41 5.61 -8.97 -18.44
CA GLU A 41 6.98 -8.57 -18.12
C GLU A 41 7.52 -9.30 -16.89
N ALA A 42 6.64 -9.67 -15.97
CA ALA A 42 7.00 -10.33 -14.72
C ALA A 42 6.85 -11.87 -14.78
N GLU A 43 5.94 -12.40 -15.60
CA GLU A 43 5.59 -13.82 -15.63
C GLU A 43 5.48 -14.36 -17.06
N ARG A 44 5.98 -15.59 -17.27
CA ARG A 44 6.00 -16.22 -18.60
C ARG A 44 4.64 -16.73 -19.08
N ARG A 45 3.67 -16.86 -18.18
CA ARG A 45 2.29 -17.32 -18.44
C ARG A 45 1.31 -16.64 -17.48
N MET A 46 0.08 -16.47 -17.93
CA MET A 46 -0.98 -15.89 -17.11
C MET A 46 -1.26 -16.82 -15.92
N PRO A 47 -1.19 -16.32 -14.67
CA PRO A 47 -1.53 -17.12 -13.50
C PRO A 47 -3.00 -17.53 -13.53
N LEU A 48 -3.27 -18.80 -13.26
CA LEU A 48 -4.63 -19.34 -13.23
C LEU A 48 -5.44 -18.65 -12.12
N GLY A 49 -6.61 -18.11 -12.47
CA GLY A 49 -7.56 -17.51 -11.50
C GLY A 49 -7.24 -16.07 -11.07
N LEU A 50 -6.24 -15.41 -11.66
CA LEU A 50 -5.92 -14.01 -11.34
C LEU A 50 -6.13 -13.11 -12.58
N SER A 51 -6.99 -12.11 -12.46
CA SER A 51 -7.02 -10.98 -13.40
C SER A 51 -5.84 -10.06 -13.05
N ARG A 52 -4.74 -10.20 -13.78
CA ARG A 52 -3.49 -9.44 -13.55
C ARG A 52 -3.37 -8.24 -14.47
N VAL A 53 -4.51 -7.75 -14.97
CA VAL A 53 -4.57 -6.61 -15.87
C VAL A 53 -4.46 -5.32 -15.08
N ASP A 54 -5.16 -5.23 -13.94
CA ASP A 54 -5.17 -4.04 -13.10
C ASP A 54 -4.80 -4.41 -11.65
N VAL A 55 -3.94 -3.61 -11.01
CA VAL A 55 -3.56 -3.76 -9.60
C VAL A 55 -4.11 -2.60 -8.78
N GLU A 56 -4.62 -2.91 -7.60
CA GLU A 56 -5.09 -1.92 -6.65
C GLU A 56 -3.91 -1.16 -6.04
N VAL A 57 -4.00 0.17 -6.05
CA VAL A 57 -3.00 1.07 -5.48
C VAL A 57 -3.68 2.03 -4.51
N TRP A 58 -3.03 2.28 -3.37
CA TRP A 58 -3.43 3.29 -2.41
C TRP A 58 -2.31 4.28 -2.16
N ARG A 59 -2.68 5.57 -2.09
CA ARG A 59 -1.85 6.63 -1.51
C ARG A 59 -2.38 6.97 -0.13
N LEU A 60 -1.49 6.91 0.85
CA LEU A 60 -1.77 7.08 2.26
C LEU A 60 -0.98 8.27 2.80
N GLN A 61 -1.60 9.03 3.70
CA GLN A 61 -0.88 9.93 4.59
C GLN A 61 -0.76 9.23 5.94
N ALA A 62 0.43 8.77 6.29
CA ALA A 62 0.64 7.97 7.49
C ALA A 62 1.69 8.58 8.41
N ARG A 63 1.41 8.57 9.72
CA ARG A 63 2.35 9.02 10.75
C ARG A 63 2.88 7.82 11.53
N LEU A 64 4.12 7.91 11.98
CA LEU A 64 4.73 6.86 12.78
C LEU A 64 4.08 6.77 14.17
N GLY A 65 3.57 5.59 14.53
CA GLY A 65 2.83 5.38 15.78
C GLY A 65 1.48 6.10 15.79
N ARG A 66 1.02 6.50 16.98
CA ARG A 66 -0.28 7.17 17.19
C ARG A 66 -0.18 8.62 17.66
N ASN A 67 1.04 9.17 17.69
CA ASN A 67 1.23 10.56 18.11
C ASN A 67 0.72 11.50 17.02
N GLU A 68 -0.29 12.32 17.34
CA GLU A 68 -0.89 13.26 16.39
C GLU A 68 0.08 14.33 15.90
N GLY A 69 1.10 14.70 16.71
CA GLY A 69 2.13 15.66 16.32
C GLY A 69 3.24 15.09 15.43
N SER A 70 3.21 13.81 15.10
CA SER A 70 4.21 13.22 14.18
C SER A 70 3.93 13.62 12.74
N ALA A 71 5.00 13.97 12.01
CA ALA A 71 4.92 14.33 10.60
C ALA A 71 4.26 13.22 9.77
N LEU A 72 3.48 13.65 8.76
CA LEU A 72 2.89 12.73 7.80
C LEU A 72 3.96 12.31 6.78
N THR A 73 3.85 11.04 6.38
CA THR A 73 4.62 10.45 5.29
C THR A 73 3.63 10.01 4.25
N THR A 74 3.80 10.51 3.04
CA THR A 74 3.07 10.03 1.87
C THR A 74 3.61 8.65 1.51
N MET A 75 2.77 7.63 1.61
CA MET A 75 3.12 6.25 1.23
C MET A 75 2.24 5.79 0.08
N GLU A 76 2.84 5.15 -0.92
CA GLU A 76 2.09 4.41 -1.94
C GLU A 76 2.28 2.91 -1.75
N ILE A 77 1.17 2.20 -1.60
CA ILE A 77 1.14 0.74 -1.51
C ILE A 77 0.36 0.15 -2.68
N MET A 78 0.82 -0.98 -3.17
CA MET A 78 0.24 -1.70 -4.31
C MET A 78 -0.03 -3.15 -3.91
N ARG A 79 -1.15 -3.72 -4.35
CA ARG A 79 -1.40 -5.16 -4.15
C ARG A 79 -0.35 -6.00 -4.87
N ASP A 80 0.17 -7.03 -4.20
CA ASP A 80 0.88 -8.09 -4.89
C ASP A 80 -0.14 -8.93 -5.69
N GLY A 81 0.01 -8.96 -7.01
CA GLY A 81 -0.85 -9.75 -7.88
C GLY A 81 -0.58 -11.25 -7.80
N LEU A 82 -0.16 -11.79 -6.65
CA LEU A 82 0.24 -13.20 -6.46
C LEU A 82 -0.36 -13.86 -5.22
N GLY A 83 -0.76 -13.10 -4.19
CA GLY A 83 -1.26 -13.70 -2.94
C GLY A 83 -2.09 -12.77 -2.08
N GLY A 84 -2.38 -11.56 -2.55
CA GLY A 84 -3.26 -10.61 -1.86
C GLY A 84 -2.55 -9.79 -0.77
N GLY A 85 -1.21 -9.81 -0.72
CA GLY A 85 -0.41 -8.95 0.13
C GLY A 85 -0.24 -7.54 -0.46
N TRP A 86 0.50 -6.70 0.26
CA TRP A 86 0.81 -5.33 -0.14
C TRP A 86 2.32 -5.12 -0.28
N LYS A 87 2.70 -4.33 -1.27
CA LYS A 87 4.07 -3.88 -1.51
C LYS A 87 4.14 -2.37 -1.41
N LEU A 88 5.14 -1.86 -0.70
CA LEU A 88 5.47 -0.44 -0.66
C LEU A 88 6.19 -0.05 -1.96
N ARG A 89 5.56 0.86 -2.71
CA ARG A 89 6.11 1.47 -3.92
C ARG A 89 6.98 2.68 -3.57
N SER A 90 6.48 3.58 -2.73
CA SER A 90 7.16 4.80 -2.33
C SER A 90 6.79 5.20 -0.90
N ALA A 91 7.70 5.90 -0.22
CA ALA A 91 7.46 6.53 1.07
C ALA A 91 8.29 7.82 1.14
N ILE A 92 7.60 8.96 1.12
CA ILE A 92 8.20 10.30 1.08
C ILE A 92 7.68 11.04 2.31
N ALA A 93 8.59 11.43 3.20
CA ALA A 93 8.24 12.24 4.35
C ALA A 93 7.87 13.66 3.87
N ASP A 94 6.79 14.23 4.38
CA ASP A 94 6.54 15.66 4.19
C ASP A 94 7.63 16.46 4.91
N ALA A 95 8.00 17.60 4.33
CA ALA A 95 8.87 18.55 5.01
C ALA A 95 8.12 19.09 6.25
N ALA A 96 8.70 18.84 7.44
CA ALA A 96 8.19 19.35 8.70
C ALA A 96 8.39 20.87 8.84
#